data_AF-A0A9D8FNK0-F1
#
_entry.id   AF-A0A9D8FNK0-F1
#
_cell.length_a   1.000
_cell.length_b   1.000
_cell.length_c   1.000
_cell.angle_alpha   90.00
_cell.angle_beta   90.00
_cell.angle_gamma   90.00
#
_symmetry.space_group_name_H-M   'P 1'
#
loop_
_entity.id
_entity.type
_entity.pdbx_description
1 polymer ?
#
loop_
_entity_poly.entity_id
_entity_poly.type
_entity_poly.pdbx_seq_one_letter_code
_entity_poly.pdbx_strand_id
1 'polypeptide(L)' 'MISQATLLKDALKLRPVEKAHLIEGLMASLEKPDPDVESEWEREALRRYKAYKQKRIKAKDLDEVLKKYE' A
#
# COMPACT_ATOMS: atom_id res chain seq x y z
N MET A 1 16.67 -14.69 21.50
CA MET A 1 15.51 -13.95 20.97
C MET A 1 14.70 -13.40 22.13
N ILE A 2 14.29 -12.13 22.07
CA ILE A 2 13.38 -11.52 23.06
C ILE A 2 11.95 -11.96 22.73
N SER A 3 11.13 -12.28 23.73
CA SER A 3 9.73 -12.68 23.51
C SER A 3 8.84 -11.47 23.22
N GLN A 4 7.72 -11.67 22.52
CA GLN A 4 6.74 -10.62 22.25
C GLN A 4 6.20 -10.00 23.56
N ALA A 5 5.98 -10.82 24.58
CA ALA A 5 5.52 -10.36 25.89
C ALA A 5 6.54 -9.43 26.59
N THR A 6 7.84 -9.75 26.48
CA THR A 6 8.91 -8.89 27.01
C THR A 6 8.99 -7.56 26.25
N LEU A 7 8.90 -7.60 24.92
CA LEU A 7 8.90 -6.40 24.08
C LEU A 7 7.70 -5.47 24.40
N LEU A 8 6.50 -6.05 24.54
CA LEU A 8 5.30 -5.29 24.92
C LEU A 8 5.45 -4.66 26.31
N LYS A 9 5.98 -5.41 27.28
CA LYS A 9 6.23 -4.90 28.63
C LYS A 9 7.14 -3.66 28.61
N ASP A 10 8.15 -3.63 27.76
CA ASP A 10 9.07 -2.50 27.65
C ASP A 10 8.46 -1.33 26.86
N ALA A 11 7.74 -1.61 25.77
CA ALA A 11 7.00 -0.59 25.02
C ALA A 11 5.95 0.13 25.90
N LEU A 12 5.31 -0.59 26.83
CA LEU A 12 4.33 -0.02 27.76
C LEU A 12 4.94 0.97 28.78
N LYS A 13 6.25 0.94 29.01
CA LYS A 13 6.96 1.89 29.91
C LYS A 13 7.27 3.23 29.25
N LEU A 14 7.19 3.32 27.92
CA LEU A 14 7.46 4.54 27.17
C LEU A 14 6.43 5.65 27.48
N ARG A 15 6.85 6.91 27.34
CA ARG A 15 5.95 8.06 27.41
C ARG A 15 4.99 8.03 26.21
N PRO A 16 3.81 8.70 26.29
CA PRO A 16 2.83 8.68 25.20
C PRO A 16 3.42 9.04 23.82
N VAL A 17 4.27 10.06 23.73
CA VAL A 17 4.91 10.49 22.47
C VAL A 17 5.87 9.42 21.93
N GLU A 18 6.64 8.76 22.79
CA GLU A 18 7.57 7.71 22.39
C GLU A 18 6.84 6.45 21.91
N LYS A 19 5.69 6.14 22.52
CA LYS A 19 4.80 5.07 22.05
C LYS A 19 4.26 5.37 20.66
N ALA A 20 3.82 6.60 20.41
CA ALA A 20 3.32 7.01 19.11
C ALA A 20 4.39 6.83 18.02
N HIS A 21 5.60 7.34 18.23
CA HIS A 21 6.71 7.16 17.29
C HIS A 21 7.08 5.68 17.07
N LEU A 22 7.05 4.85 18.12
CA LEU A 22 7.31 3.43 17.99
C LEU A 22 6.24 2.75 17.11
N ILE A 23 4.96 3.07 17.32
CA ILE A 23 3.85 2.54 16.51
C ILE A 23 3.99 2.98 15.06
N GLU A 24 4.28 4.25 14.80
CA GLU A 24 4.49 4.79 13.44
C GLU A 24 5.63 4.05 12.72
N GLY A 25 6.78 3.86 13.37
CA GLY A 25 7.90 3.12 12.78
C GLY A 25 7.57 1.65 12.49
N LEU A 26 6.78 1.01 13.38
CA LEU A 26 6.31 -0.36 13.16
C LEU A 26 5.33 -0.43 11.99
N MET A 27 4.36 0.49 11.91
CA MET A 27 3.42 0.56 10.78
C MET A 27 4.15 0.78 9.45
N ALA A 28 5.06 1.76 9.40
CA ALA A 28 5.86 2.03 8.21
C ALA A 28 6.71 0.81 7.76
N SER A 29 7.09 -0.06 8.70
CA SER A 29 7.81 -1.30 8.37
C SER A 29 6.94 -2.35 7.68
N LEU A 30 5.62 -2.32 7.93
CA LEU A 30 4.63 -3.22 7.33
C LEU A 30 4.14 -2.71 5.98
N GLU A 31 4.22 -1.41 5.75
CA GLU A 31 3.76 -0.73 4.52
C GLU A 31 4.71 -0.88 3.33
N LYS A 32 5.72 -1.77 3.40
CA LYS A 32 6.61 -1.98 2.26
C LYS A 32 5.87 -2.80 1.20
N PRO A 33 5.54 -2.22 0.02
CA PRO A 33 4.99 -3.01 -1.06
C PRO A 33 6.01 -4.09 -1.43
N ASP A 34 5.51 -5.28 -1.69
CA ASP A 34 6.34 -6.38 -2.18
C ASP A 34 6.94 -5.94 -3.54
N PRO A 35 8.27 -5.85 -3.69
CA PRO A 35 8.90 -5.39 -4.91
C PRO A 35 8.52 -6.21 -6.14
N ASP A 36 8.25 -7.51 -5.98
CA ASP A 36 7.83 -8.38 -7.07
C ASP A 36 6.40 -8.06 -7.49
N VAL A 37 5.52 -7.79 -6.53
CA VAL A 37 4.15 -7.33 -6.81
C VAL A 37 4.17 -5.98 -7.52
N GLU A 38 4.96 -5.02 -7.03
CA GLU A 38 5.08 -3.69 -7.65
C GLU A 38 5.56 -3.78 -9.11
N SER A 39 6.56 -4.63 -9.37
CA SER A 39 7.08 -4.88 -10.72
C SER A 39 6.03 -5.46 -11.66
N GLU A 40 5.23 -6.43 -11.20
CA GLU A 40 4.14 -6.98 -12.01
C GLU A 40 3.01 -5.98 -12.25
N TRP A 41 2.70 -5.12 -11.28
CA TRP A 41 1.74 -4.02 -11.45
C TRP A 41 2.21 -3.01 -12.49
N GLU A 42 3.48 -2.59 -12.44
CA GLU A 42 4.06 -1.68 -13.44
C GLU A 42 4.00 -2.29 -14.84
N ARG A 43 4.40 -3.57 -14.98
CA ARG A 43 4.36 -4.31 -16.24
C ARG A 43 2.95 -4.32 -16.83
N GLU A 44 1.94 -4.62 -16.01
CA GLU A 44 0.55 -4.70 -16.44
C GLU A 44 -0.01 -3.33 -16.82
N ALA A 45 0.24 -2.30 -16.01
CA ALA A 45 -0.21 -0.95 -16.27
C ALA A 45 0.34 -0.43 -17.61
N LEU A 46 1.64 -0.61 -17.85
CA LEU A 46 2.29 -0.25 -19.12
C LEU A 46 1.73 -1.07 -20.30
N ARG A 47 1.49 -2.37 -20.12
CA ARG A 47 0.90 -3.24 -21.15
C ARG A 47 -0.48 -2.74 -21.57
N ARG A 48 -1.36 -2.44 -20.61
CA ARG A 48 -2.71 -1.91 -20.88
C ARG A 48 -2.66 -0.54 -21.55
N TYR A 49 -1.83 0.36 -21.04
CA TYR A 49 -1.67 1.69 -21.62
C TYR A 49 -1.23 1.63 -23.08
N LYS A 50 -0.23 0.81 -23.41
CA LYS A 50 0.22 0.62 -24.80
C LYS A 50 -0.88 0.06 -25.69
N ALA A 51 -1.61 -0.96 -25.23
CA ALA A 51 -2.73 -1.54 -25.97
C ALA A 51 -3.85 -0.51 -26.24
N TYR A 52 -4.15 0.34 -25.25
CA TYR A 52 -5.11 1.43 -25.40
C TYR A 52 -4.65 2.46 -26.43
N LYS A 53 -3.39 2.92 -26.34
CA LYS A 53 -2.80 3.85 -27.32
C LYS A 53 -2.80 3.29 -28.74
N GLN A 54 -2.64 1.98 -28.88
CA GLN A 54 -2.71 1.27 -30.16
C GLN A 54 -4.14 0.91 -30.58
N LYS A 55 -5.16 1.40 -29.87
CA LYS A 55 -6.59 1.14 -30.12
C LYS A 55 -6.98 -0.35 -30.09
N ARG A 56 -6.18 -1.21 -29.46
CA ARG A 56 -6.45 -2.65 -29.31
C ARG A 56 -7.42 -2.95 -28.17
N ILE A 57 -7.55 -2.03 -27.21
CA ILE A 57 -8.55 -2.08 -26.15
C ILE A 57 -9.31 -0.75 -26.08
N LYS A 58 -10.56 -0.80 -25.61
CA LYS A 58 -11.40 0.38 -25.39
C LYS A 58 -11.27 0.85 -23.94
N ALA A 59 -11.47 2.14 -23.70
CA ALA A 59 -11.64 2.71 -22.37
C ALA A 59 -13.11 3.04 -22.14
N LYS A 60 -13.52 3.11 -20.87
CA LYS A 60 -14.80 3.67 -20.47
C LYS A 60 -14.66 5.18 -20.24
N ASP A 61 -15.72 5.91 -20.53
CA ASP A 61 -15.80 7.32 -20.19
C ASP A 61 -15.86 7.50 -18.66
N LEU A 62 -15.23 8.55 -18.14
CA LEU A 62 -15.18 8.80 -16.71
C LEU A 62 -16.58 9.06 -16.14
N ASP A 63 -17.42 9.81 -16.86
CA ASP A 63 -18.77 10.15 -16.43
C ASP A 63 -19.64 8.89 -16.32
N GLU A 64 -19.45 7.91 -17.22
CA GLU A 64 -20.13 6.61 -17.13
C GLU A 64 -19.73 5.86 -15.85
N VAL A 65 -18.46 5.93 -15.45
CA VAL A 65 -17.96 5.22 -14.26
C VAL A 65 -18.44 5.87 -12.96
N LEU A 66 -18.58 7.20 -12.94
CA LEU A 66 -18.94 7.95 -11.73
C LEU A 66 -20.43 7.89 -11.39
N LYS A 67 -21.31 7.69 -12.39
CA LYS A 67 -22.77 7.57 -12.20
C LYS A 67 -23.24 6.59 -11.12
N LYS A 68 -22.43 5.57 -10.75
CA LYS A 68 -22.78 4.62 -9.68
C LYS A 68 -22.62 5.16 -8.26
N TYR A 69 -21.98 6.31 -8.11
CA TYR A 69 -21.69 6.96 -6.82
C TYR A 69 -22.47 8.26 -6.62
N GLU A 70 -23.32 8.62 -7.58
CA GLU A 70 -24.34 9.66 -7.48
C GLU A 70 -25.64 9.06 -6.94
#